data_AF-A0A662FPN5-F1
#
_entry.id   AF-A0A662FPN5-F1
#
_cell.length_a   1.000
_cell.length_b   1.000
_cell.length_c   1.000
_cell.angle_alpha   90.00
_cell.angle_beta   90.00
_cell.angle_gamma   90.00
#
_symmetry.space_group_name_H-M   'P 1'
#
loop_
_entity.id
_entity.type
_entity.pdbx_description
1 polymer ?
#
loop_
_entity_poly.entity_id
_entity_poly.type
_entity_poly.pdbx_seq_one_letter_code
_entity_poly.pdbx_strand_id
1 'polypeptide(L)'
;RDFIRIPMTPQTAQRIADQLNCLLPTKKIVDDIWRHATVKLNPQPIDVRKYDITSPLIFLLHQMLIENQRRGKPLGALTAGHKKDVVITNKLLKHPDRVAIYGWHYPNGKPIQPLSIVHKASYYDYSHGVRLVKNTLVIYGNKMALETLLKDTILSSLLSDEGIIYFTRYPIIIS
;
A
#
# COMPACT_ATOMS: atom_id res chain seq x y z
N ARG A 1 -8.90 8.40 -20.93
CA ARG A 1 -7.51 8.65 -20.50
C ARG A 1 -6.80 7.31 -20.44
N ASP A 2 -5.63 7.22 -21.03
CA ASP A 2 -4.79 6.02 -21.04
C ASP A 2 -3.75 6.11 -19.90
N PHE A 3 -3.54 5.00 -19.18
CA PHE A 3 -2.58 4.90 -18.08
C PHE A 3 -2.30 3.44 -17.71
N ILE A 4 -1.16 3.21 -17.08
CA ILE A 4 -0.76 1.91 -16.52
C ILE A 4 -0.37 2.07 -15.05
N ARG A 5 -0.72 1.09 -14.22
CA ARG A 5 -0.25 0.99 -12.82
C ARG A 5 1.13 0.34 -12.80
N ILE A 6 2.15 1.12 -12.48
CA ILE A 6 3.54 0.65 -12.38
C ILE A 6 3.89 0.39 -10.91
N PRO A 7 4.45 -0.79 -10.57
CA PRO A 7 4.90 -1.05 -9.22
C PRO A 7 6.12 -0.20 -8.87
N MET A 8 6.28 0.09 -7.59
CA MET A 8 7.42 0.86 -7.08
C MET A 8 8.08 0.10 -5.93
N THR A 9 9.38 0.35 -5.75
CA THR A 9 10.08 0.02 -4.52
C THR A 9 9.63 0.94 -3.38
N PRO A 10 9.73 0.52 -2.11
CA PRO A 10 9.44 1.38 -0.97
C PRO A 10 10.23 2.70 -0.97
N GLN A 11 11.48 2.73 -1.46
CA GLN A 11 12.27 3.96 -1.51
C GLN A 11 11.71 4.96 -2.52
N THR A 12 11.30 4.48 -3.69
CA THR A 12 10.66 5.33 -4.72
C THR A 12 9.32 5.87 -4.18
N ALA A 13 8.52 5.00 -3.59
CA ALA A 13 7.25 5.36 -2.97
C ALA A 13 7.44 6.40 -1.83
N GLN A 14 8.45 6.21 -0.99
CA GLN A 14 8.78 7.11 0.11
C GLN A 14 9.16 8.51 -0.39
N ARG A 15 10.03 8.59 -1.41
CA ARG A 15 10.41 9.90 -2.00
C ARG A 15 9.20 10.69 -2.50
N ILE A 16 8.26 10.01 -3.16
CA ILE A 16 7.01 10.64 -3.62
C ILE A 16 6.14 11.03 -2.42
N ALA A 17 6.04 10.16 -1.41
CA ALA A 17 5.28 10.45 -0.19
C ALA A 17 5.81 11.70 0.51
N ASP A 18 7.13 11.82 0.67
CA ASP A 18 7.78 12.98 1.29
C ASP A 18 7.49 14.27 0.50
N GLN A 19 7.64 14.24 -0.82
CA GLN A 19 7.36 15.39 -1.70
C GLN A 19 5.91 15.88 -1.64
N LEU A 20 4.96 14.97 -1.39
CA LEU A 20 3.53 15.28 -1.33
C LEU A 20 2.99 15.45 0.10
N ASN A 21 3.88 15.50 1.11
CA ASN A 21 3.51 15.50 2.54
C ASN A 21 2.51 14.38 2.88
N CYS A 22 2.86 13.17 2.47
CA CYS A 22 2.14 11.93 2.69
C CYS A 22 3.00 10.93 3.47
N LEU A 23 2.34 9.88 3.91
CA LEU A 23 2.93 8.67 4.48
C LEU A 23 2.47 7.45 3.67
N LEU A 24 3.24 6.37 3.78
CA LEU A 24 2.77 5.05 3.39
C LEU A 24 1.84 4.49 4.49
N PRO A 25 0.82 3.68 4.15
CA PRO A 25 -0.18 3.22 5.10
C PRO A 25 0.39 2.16 6.05
N THR A 26 -0.20 2.02 7.23
CA THR A 26 -0.09 0.79 8.03
C THR A 26 -1.01 -0.29 7.46
N LYS A 27 -0.88 -1.52 7.95
CA LYS A 27 -1.86 -2.59 7.71
C LYS A 27 -3.30 -2.15 8.00
N LYS A 28 -3.53 -1.51 9.15
CA LYS A 28 -4.86 -1.04 9.59
C LYS A 28 -5.45 -0.02 8.62
N ILE A 29 -4.65 0.95 8.17
CA ILE A 29 -5.09 1.94 7.20
C ILE A 29 -5.46 1.27 5.86
N VAL A 30 -4.71 0.23 5.43
CA VAL A 30 -5.09 -0.54 4.23
C VAL A 30 -6.43 -1.24 4.41
N ASP A 31 -6.69 -1.85 5.58
CA ASP A 31 -7.97 -2.48 5.90
C ASP A 31 -9.12 -1.46 5.89
N ASP A 32 -8.92 -0.28 6.46
CA ASP A 32 -9.91 0.79 6.48
C ASP A 32 -10.16 1.36 5.08
N ILE A 33 -9.12 1.56 4.28
CA ILE A 33 -9.25 1.95 2.86
C ILE A 33 -10.07 0.91 2.11
N TRP A 34 -9.80 -0.39 2.31
CA TRP A 34 -10.59 -1.43 1.67
C TRP A 34 -12.05 -1.37 2.12
N ARG A 35 -12.31 -1.28 3.44
CA ARG A 35 -13.67 -1.21 4.01
C ARG A 35 -14.48 -0.08 3.40
N HIS A 36 -13.88 1.09 3.26
CA HIS A 36 -14.53 2.31 2.77
C HIS A 36 -14.40 2.54 1.26
N ALA A 37 -13.66 1.70 0.52
CA ALA A 37 -13.54 1.83 -0.93
C ALA A 37 -14.91 1.64 -1.62
N THR A 38 -15.23 2.59 -2.51
CA THR A 38 -16.40 2.57 -3.39
C THR A 38 -16.33 1.40 -4.38
N VAL A 39 -15.12 1.06 -4.84
CA VAL A 39 -14.89 -0.02 -5.79
C VAL A 39 -13.98 -1.07 -5.14
N LYS A 40 -14.54 -2.25 -4.84
CA LYS A 40 -13.79 -3.40 -4.33
C LYS A 40 -13.65 -4.42 -5.47
N LEU A 41 -12.42 -4.73 -5.83
CA LEU A 41 -12.10 -5.66 -6.91
C LEU A 41 -11.56 -6.96 -6.35
N ASN A 42 -11.69 -8.05 -7.09
CA ASN A 42 -11.10 -9.33 -6.73
C ASN A 42 -9.59 -9.33 -7.05
N PRO A 43 -8.78 -10.02 -6.24
CA PRO A 43 -7.41 -10.33 -6.60
C PRO A 43 -7.31 -11.04 -7.94
N GLN A 44 -6.23 -10.78 -8.69
CA GLN A 44 -5.96 -11.41 -9.99
C GLN A 44 -4.51 -11.94 -10.02
N PRO A 45 -4.21 -13.04 -9.30
CA PRO A 45 -2.87 -13.60 -9.28
C PRO A 45 -2.44 -14.10 -10.67
N ILE A 46 -1.21 -13.78 -11.04
CA ILE A 46 -0.52 -14.29 -12.22
C ILE A 46 0.51 -15.34 -11.75
N ASP A 47 0.51 -16.48 -12.43
CA ASP A 47 1.38 -17.62 -12.11
C ASP A 47 2.85 -17.30 -12.39
N VAL A 48 3.64 -17.22 -11.32
CA VAL A 48 5.07 -16.90 -11.35
C VAL A 48 5.90 -17.93 -12.11
N ARG A 49 5.37 -19.15 -12.31
CA ARG A 49 6.06 -20.22 -13.05
C ARG A 49 5.94 -20.07 -14.56
N LYS A 50 4.96 -19.27 -15.01
CA LYS A 50 4.64 -19.09 -16.44
C LYS A 50 5.11 -17.75 -17.00
N TYR A 51 5.32 -16.77 -16.13
CA TYR A 51 5.53 -15.38 -16.52
C TYR A 51 6.64 -14.72 -15.73
N ASP A 52 7.41 -13.84 -16.40
CA ASP A 52 8.27 -12.89 -15.71
C ASP A 52 7.42 -11.80 -15.05
N ILE A 53 7.15 -12.00 -13.77
CA ILE A 53 6.34 -11.13 -12.92
C ILE A 53 6.91 -9.73 -12.68
N THR A 54 8.13 -9.46 -13.15
CA THR A 54 8.80 -8.16 -13.07
C THR A 54 8.83 -7.43 -14.42
N SER A 55 8.36 -8.05 -15.49
CA SER A 55 8.38 -7.45 -16.83
C SER A 55 7.27 -6.41 -17.04
N PRO A 56 7.52 -5.35 -17.84
CA PRO A 56 6.49 -4.38 -18.23
C PRO A 56 5.26 -5.01 -18.90
N LEU A 57 5.45 -6.11 -19.65
CA LEU A 57 4.36 -6.83 -20.30
C LEU A 57 3.37 -7.40 -19.27
N ILE A 58 3.86 -7.94 -18.16
CA ILE A 58 3.00 -8.46 -17.09
C ILE A 58 2.32 -7.32 -16.31
N PHE A 59 2.96 -6.15 -16.20
CA PHE A 59 2.30 -4.98 -15.63
C PHE A 59 1.10 -4.55 -16.49
N LEU A 60 1.26 -4.57 -17.82
CA LEU A 60 0.18 -4.26 -18.76
C LEU A 60 -0.93 -5.31 -18.71
N LEU A 61 -0.58 -6.61 -18.70
CA LEU A 61 -1.56 -7.68 -18.56
C LEU A 61 -2.38 -7.52 -17.27
N HIS A 62 -1.73 -7.29 -16.13
CA HIS A 62 -2.43 -7.11 -14.87
C HIS A 62 -3.24 -5.81 -14.83
N GLN A 63 -2.79 -4.75 -15.50
CA GLN A 63 -3.58 -3.52 -15.71
C GLN A 63 -4.88 -3.84 -16.44
N MET A 64 -4.83 -4.62 -17.53
CA MET A 64 -6.02 -5.03 -18.29
C MET A 64 -7.00 -5.86 -17.44
N LEU A 65 -6.49 -6.81 -16.64
CA LEU A 65 -7.31 -7.60 -15.73
C LEU A 65 -8.04 -6.72 -14.69
N ILE A 66 -7.36 -5.70 -14.15
CA ILE A 66 -7.96 -4.73 -13.23
C ILE A 66 -9.02 -3.88 -13.95
N GLU A 67 -8.69 -3.30 -15.10
CA GLU A 67 -9.62 -2.41 -15.80
C GLU A 67 -10.84 -3.14 -16.36
N ASN A 68 -10.71 -4.42 -16.72
CA ASN A 68 -11.87 -5.25 -17.08
C ASN A 68 -12.85 -5.40 -15.89
N GLN A 69 -12.35 -5.61 -14.67
CA GLN A 69 -13.21 -5.63 -13.47
C GLN A 69 -13.79 -4.25 -13.14
N ARG A 70 -13.07 -3.17 -13.46
CA ARG A 70 -13.53 -1.78 -13.24
C ARG A 70 -14.51 -1.29 -14.29
N ARG A 71 -14.85 -2.07 -15.33
CA ARG A 71 -15.70 -1.61 -16.43
C ARG A 71 -16.98 -0.94 -15.92
N GLY A 72 -17.23 0.29 -16.38
CA GLY A 72 -18.37 1.11 -15.96
C GLY A 72 -18.21 1.80 -14.60
N LYS A 73 -17.06 1.70 -13.92
CA LYS A 73 -16.76 2.43 -12.69
C LYS A 73 -15.97 3.70 -13.00
N PRO A 74 -16.26 4.83 -12.34
CA PRO A 74 -15.59 6.10 -12.64
C PRO A 74 -14.10 6.04 -12.29
N LEU A 75 -13.28 6.72 -13.10
CA LEU A 75 -11.89 7.04 -12.74
C LEU A 75 -11.88 7.95 -11.51
N GLY A 76 -10.92 7.74 -10.61
CA GLY A 76 -10.81 8.49 -9.35
C GLY A 76 -11.64 7.95 -8.19
N ALA A 77 -12.60 7.04 -8.42
CA ALA A 77 -13.27 6.35 -7.31
C ALA A 77 -12.26 5.57 -6.47
N LEU A 78 -12.40 5.65 -5.15
CA LEU A 78 -11.55 4.92 -4.21
C LEU A 78 -11.69 3.42 -4.50
N THR A 79 -10.62 2.84 -5.04
CA THR A 79 -10.58 1.46 -5.49
C THR A 79 -9.62 0.67 -4.60
N ALA A 80 -10.02 -0.54 -4.16
CA ALA A 80 -9.22 -1.43 -3.32
C ALA A 80 -9.37 -2.90 -3.74
N GLY A 81 -8.59 -3.79 -3.10
CA GLY A 81 -8.64 -5.25 -3.35
C GLY A 81 -7.85 -5.74 -4.58
N HIS A 82 -7.24 -4.85 -5.36
CA HIS A 82 -6.60 -5.19 -6.64
C HIS A 82 -5.07 -5.28 -6.62
N LYS A 83 -4.40 -4.84 -5.54
CA LYS A 83 -2.94 -4.90 -5.37
C LYS A 83 -2.60 -5.22 -3.91
N LYS A 84 -1.37 -5.66 -3.68
CA LYS A 84 -0.75 -5.72 -2.35
C LYS A 84 -0.11 -4.37 -2.07
N ASP A 85 -0.49 -3.72 -0.99
CA ASP A 85 0.03 -2.42 -0.62
C ASP A 85 1.40 -2.56 0.07
N VAL A 86 2.34 -1.69 -0.31
CA VAL A 86 3.55 -1.44 0.49
C VAL A 86 3.15 -0.66 1.73
N VAL A 87 3.50 -1.18 2.91
CA VAL A 87 3.07 -0.63 4.20
C VAL A 87 4.24 -0.26 5.11
N ILE A 88 3.99 0.54 6.14
CA ILE A 88 4.88 0.73 7.30
C ILE A 88 4.47 -0.18 8.45
N THR A 89 5.45 -0.66 9.22
CA THR A 89 5.27 -1.63 10.31
C THR A 89 6.49 -1.62 11.23
N ASN A 90 6.31 -1.98 12.51
CA ASN A 90 7.42 -2.11 13.45
C ASN A 90 8.35 -3.30 13.12
N LYS A 91 7.90 -4.26 12.32
CA LYS A 91 8.74 -5.38 11.85
C LYS A 91 10.01 -4.90 11.12
N LEU A 92 9.98 -3.71 10.51
CA LEU A 92 11.10 -3.13 9.79
C LEU A 92 12.20 -2.57 10.71
N LEU A 93 11.94 -2.36 12.01
CA LEU A 93 12.95 -1.83 12.94
C LEU A 93 14.20 -2.70 13.02
N LYS A 94 14.01 -4.02 13.00
CA LYS A 94 15.11 -4.99 13.01
C LYS A 94 15.57 -5.39 11.61
N HIS A 95 14.83 -4.97 10.58
CA HIS A 95 15.00 -5.40 9.19
C HIS A 95 14.79 -4.22 8.21
N PRO A 96 15.58 -3.13 8.32
CA PRO A 96 15.39 -1.93 7.51
C PRO A 96 15.71 -2.15 6.03
N ASP A 97 16.35 -3.27 5.68
CA ASP A 97 16.67 -3.70 4.32
C ASP A 97 15.50 -4.40 3.60
N ARG A 98 14.33 -4.51 4.25
CA ARG A 98 13.16 -5.24 3.75
C ARG A 98 12.03 -4.33 3.29
N VAL A 99 11.13 -4.88 2.50
CA VAL A 99 9.83 -4.26 2.16
C VAL A 99 8.72 -4.98 2.90
N ALA A 100 7.84 -4.23 3.56
CA ALA A 100 6.62 -4.77 4.15
C ALA A 100 5.47 -4.68 3.15
N ILE A 101 4.85 -5.83 2.88
CA ILE A 101 3.79 -5.97 1.88
C ILE A 101 2.56 -6.58 2.56
N TYR A 102 1.39 -6.03 2.29
CA TYR A 102 0.12 -6.48 2.88
C TYR A 102 -1.07 -6.27 1.93
N GLY A 103 -2.10 -7.11 2.07
CA GLY A 103 -3.42 -6.82 1.52
C GLY A 103 -3.80 -7.68 0.32
N TRP A 104 -4.22 -7.03 -0.77
CA TRP A 104 -4.83 -7.68 -1.94
C TRP A 104 -6.07 -8.49 -1.52
N HIS A 105 -7.01 -7.77 -0.91
CA HIS A 105 -8.19 -8.30 -0.23
C HIS A 105 -9.25 -8.85 -1.18
N TYR A 106 -9.84 -9.98 -0.78
CA TYR A 106 -11.09 -10.49 -1.34
C TYR A 106 -12.29 -9.60 -0.97
N PRO A 107 -13.46 -9.74 -1.64
CA PRO A 107 -14.67 -8.99 -1.32
C PRO A 107 -15.20 -9.17 0.11
N ASN A 108 -14.79 -10.24 0.80
CA ASN A 108 -15.10 -10.47 2.22
C ASN A 108 -14.09 -9.80 3.17
N GLY A 109 -13.11 -9.07 2.66
CA GLY A 109 -12.10 -8.37 3.47
C GLY A 109 -10.93 -9.24 3.92
N LYS A 110 -10.86 -10.51 3.50
CA LYS A 110 -9.70 -11.36 3.80
C LYS A 110 -8.53 -10.98 2.87
N PRO A 111 -7.34 -10.62 3.39
CA PRO A 111 -6.17 -10.40 2.55
C PRO A 111 -5.62 -11.72 2.01
N ILE A 112 -5.24 -11.77 0.73
CA ILE A 112 -4.44 -12.89 0.19
C ILE A 112 -2.99 -12.81 0.68
N GLN A 113 -2.47 -11.58 0.91
CA GLN A 113 -1.13 -11.34 1.42
C GLN A 113 -1.20 -10.92 2.90
N PRO A 114 -0.88 -11.80 3.86
CA PRO A 114 -0.65 -11.39 5.24
C PRO A 114 0.57 -10.48 5.33
N LEU A 115 0.69 -9.72 6.42
CA LEU A 115 1.79 -8.76 6.63
C LEU A 115 3.14 -9.50 6.62
N SER A 116 3.90 -9.31 5.55
CA SER A 116 5.13 -10.02 5.26
C SER A 116 6.29 -9.07 4.98
N ILE A 117 7.49 -9.45 5.43
CA ILE A 117 8.76 -8.73 5.20
C ILE A 117 9.85 -9.64 4.59
N VAL A 118 9.44 -10.72 3.92
CA VAL A 118 10.39 -11.74 3.41
C VAL A 118 11.29 -11.21 2.30
N HIS A 119 10.85 -10.19 1.55
CA HIS A 119 11.57 -9.64 0.42
C HIS A 119 12.49 -8.47 0.82
N LYS A 120 13.62 -8.35 0.10
CA LYS A 120 14.50 -7.18 0.18
C LYS A 120 13.77 -5.92 -0.31
N ALA A 121 14.17 -4.76 0.15
CA ALA A 121 13.57 -3.48 -0.23
C ALA A 121 13.74 -3.14 -1.72
N SER A 122 14.64 -3.81 -2.44
CA SER A 122 14.76 -3.72 -3.90
C SER A 122 13.69 -4.52 -4.67
N TYR A 123 12.91 -5.34 -3.99
CA TYR A 123 11.90 -6.19 -4.61
C TYR A 123 10.68 -5.40 -5.07
N TYR A 124 10.20 -5.74 -6.26
CA TYR A 124 8.91 -5.33 -6.79
C TYR A 124 8.42 -6.40 -7.77
N ASP A 125 7.10 -6.49 -7.93
CA ASP A 125 6.45 -7.33 -8.95
C ASP A 125 5.16 -6.65 -9.41
N TYR A 126 4.46 -7.26 -10.37
CA TYR A 126 3.17 -6.75 -10.86
C TYR A 126 2.13 -6.55 -9.75
N SER A 127 2.23 -7.22 -8.61
CA SER A 127 1.21 -7.21 -7.55
C SER A 127 1.38 -6.03 -6.59
N HIS A 128 2.53 -5.36 -6.59
CA HIS A 128 2.77 -4.16 -5.77
C HIS A 128 1.81 -3.01 -6.10
N GLY A 129 1.31 -2.40 -5.03
CA GLY A 129 0.53 -1.16 -5.02
C GLY A 129 1.12 -0.19 -4.02
N VAL A 130 1.05 1.10 -4.35
CA VAL A 130 1.46 2.19 -3.46
C VAL A 130 0.25 3.07 -3.22
N ARG A 131 0.02 3.41 -1.95
CA ARG A 131 -0.94 4.40 -1.53
C ARG A 131 -0.25 5.50 -0.76
N LEU A 132 -0.56 6.73 -1.11
CA LEU A 132 -0.09 7.90 -0.41
C LEU A 132 -1.22 8.39 0.49
N VAL A 133 -0.99 8.34 1.79
CA VAL A 133 -1.94 8.81 2.80
C VAL A 133 -1.49 10.20 3.23
N LYS A 134 -2.31 11.21 2.96
CA LYS A 134 -1.99 12.59 3.35
C LYS A 134 -1.64 12.63 4.84
N ASN A 135 -0.58 13.36 5.21
CA ASN A 135 -0.15 13.52 6.60
C ASN A 135 -1.06 14.51 7.37
N THR A 136 -2.38 14.34 7.26
CA THR A 136 -3.38 15.12 7.98
C THR A 136 -4.58 14.23 8.30
N LEU A 137 -4.87 14.07 9.59
CA LEU A 137 -6.09 13.46 10.11
C LEU A 137 -6.95 14.55 10.75
N VAL A 138 -8.26 14.47 10.60
CA VAL A 138 -9.21 15.37 11.27
C VAL A 138 -9.93 14.58 12.35
N ILE A 139 -9.74 14.95 13.62
CA ILE A 139 -10.46 14.38 14.76
C ILE A 139 -11.26 15.51 15.42
N TYR A 140 -12.59 15.37 15.45
CA TYR A 140 -13.51 16.38 15.98
C TYR A 140 -13.25 17.81 15.43
N GLY A 141 -12.95 17.92 14.14
CA GLY A 141 -12.65 19.19 13.47
C GLY A 141 -11.20 19.67 13.59
N ASN A 142 -10.39 19.08 14.48
CA ASN A 142 -8.98 19.45 14.66
C ASN A 142 -8.08 18.66 13.70
N LYS A 143 -7.22 19.37 12.97
CA LYS A 143 -6.22 18.78 12.08
C LYS A 143 -4.98 18.38 12.90
N MET A 144 -4.56 17.13 12.74
CA MET A 144 -3.35 16.58 13.37
C MET A 144 -2.51 15.83 12.33
N ALA A 145 -1.20 15.83 12.50
CA ALA A 145 -0.30 15.07 11.62
C ALA A 145 -0.43 13.57 11.91
N LEU A 146 -0.61 12.74 10.87
CA LEU A 146 -0.66 11.29 11.04
C LEU A 146 0.63 10.76 11.65
N GLU A 147 1.77 11.33 11.27
CA GLU A 147 3.08 10.92 11.78
C GLU A 147 3.19 11.10 13.30
N THR A 148 2.62 12.17 13.85
CA THR A 148 2.55 12.39 15.30
C THR A 148 1.62 11.37 15.96
N LEU A 149 0.44 11.15 15.38
CA LEU A 149 -0.55 10.20 15.93
C LEU A 149 -0.05 8.75 15.91
N LEU A 150 0.70 8.36 14.89
CA LEU A 150 1.34 7.05 14.82
C LEU A 150 2.32 6.81 15.97
N LYS A 151 2.84 7.87 16.60
CA LYS A 151 3.75 7.81 17.76
C LYS A 151 3.06 8.05 19.10
N ASP A 152 1.75 8.32 19.10
CA ASP A 152 0.96 8.60 20.29
C ASP A 152 0.58 7.29 21.02
N THR A 153 0.73 7.25 22.33
CA THR A 153 0.47 6.04 23.16
C THR A 153 -1.00 5.63 23.17
N ILE A 154 -1.92 6.55 22.89
CA ILE A 154 -3.38 6.31 22.93
C ILE A 154 -3.92 6.29 21.50
N LEU A 155 -3.64 7.33 20.71
CA LEU A 155 -4.25 7.58 19.40
C LEU A 155 -3.64 6.74 18.28
N SER A 156 -2.47 6.13 18.47
CA SER A 156 -1.87 5.22 17.46
C SER A 156 -2.79 4.04 17.14
N SER A 157 -3.61 3.60 18.09
CA SER A 157 -4.61 2.53 17.91
C SER A 157 -5.66 2.84 16.82
N LEU A 158 -5.90 4.12 16.52
CA LEU A 158 -6.77 4.53 15.41
C LEU A 158 -6.15 4.22 14.05
N LEU A 159 -4.82 4.13 13.99
CA LEU A 159 -4.05 4.03 12.75
C LEU A 159 -3.23 2.74 12.65
N SER A 160 -3.10 1.95 13.72
CA SER A 160 -2.21 0.79 13.77
C SER A 160 -2.73 -0.27 14.74
N ASP A 161 -2.69 -1.53 14.32
CA ASP A 161 -2.94 -2.68 15.21
C ASP A 161 -1.65 -3.12 15.94
N GLU A 162 -0.52 -2.48 15.67
CA GLU A 162 0.77 -2.70 16.35
C GLU A 162 1.00 -1.71 17.50
N GLY A 163 0.00 -0.85 17.80
CA GLY A 163 0.17 0.32 18.66
C GLY A 163 1.08 1.36 18.01
N ILE A 164 1.96 1.96 18.80
CA ILE A 164 2.94 2.95 18.34
C ILE A 164 3.75 2.40 17.18
N ILE A 165 3.81 3.14 16.07
CA ILE A 165 4.71 2.89 14.96
C ILE A 165 5.95 3.77 15.11
N TYR A 166 7.08 3.13 15.44
CA TYR A 166 8.37 3.83 15.59
C TYR A 166 8.98 4.19 14.24
N PHE A 167 8.72 3.34 13.23
CA PHE A 167 9.27 3.47 11.88
C PHE A 167 8.19 3.96 10.91
N THR A 168 8.06 5.29 10.77
CA THR A 168 7.01 5.93 9.96
C THR A 168 7.42 6.16 8.50
N ARG A 169 8.70 5.95 8.16
CA ARG A 169 9.25 6.21 6.82
C ARG A 169 10.33 5.19 6.48
N TYR A 170 10.34 4.70 5.24
CA TYR A 170 11.45 3.89 4.73
C TYR A 170 12.75 4.69 4.64
N PRO A 171 13.92 4.06 4.80
CA PRO A 171 15.19 4.77 4.70
C PRO A 171 15.43 5.09 3.22
N ILE A 172 15.67 6.36 2.91
CA ILE A 172 16.15 6.78 1.60
C ILE A 172 17.66 6.71 1.66
N ILE A 173 18.25 5.66 1.08
CA ILE A 173 19.70 5.63 0.85
C ILE A 173 19.96 6.59 -0.31
N ILE A 174 20.61 7.71 -0.01
CA ILE A 174 21.17 8.59 -1.04
C ILE A 174 22.47 7.91 -1.50
N SER A 175 22.44 7.29 -2.68
CA SER A 175 23.64 6.90 -3.41
C SER A 175 24.28 8.11 -4.07
#